data_AF-Q8MGS9-F1
#
_entry.id   AF-Q8MGS9-F1
#
_cell.length_a   1.000
_cell.length_b   1.000
_cell.length_c   1.000
_cell.angle_alpha   90.00
_cell.angle_beta   90.00
_cell.angle_gamma   90.00
#
_symmetry.space_group_name_H-M   'P 1'
#
loop_
_entity.id
_entity.type
_entity.pdbx_description
1 polymer ?
#
loop_
_entity_poly.entity_id
_entity_poly.type
_entity_poly.pdbx_seq_one_letter_code
_entity_poly.pdbx_strand_id
1 'polypeptide(L)'
;MMMTIRKYCTSLPEYEVKSTGIRPNHDGTFQLRKSVEIQGNEKAEYDCFVHHRNFKSIIIKLGQTTESLSAETPAAGRERAGESSDSSVTGSLEKVIQNEKHSLYYIYTALSKPVDLPGIYQFTAMGLLDDRQIDYYNSEEQKKIPKQTWMKEKMHEDYWEKGTQSRKSKEQWFNVNVDILMKRMRHNESDLHVLQWRHGCEVEQQGDEVKFSKGISEYGYDGDNFLSFDDKESQWVAPVDAALPTKRKWDNVPILNQYTKGYLEKECVDWLNKFREYGDKELRHGSPLAVHVFAKRSIKDRSKLKLTCMATGFYPRDVTLGIRKSRTFLSEDETESTGIRPNHDGSYQMRKSVETQEDEKTNYDCFVSHRTLKETIIVTWDGKYSPVTI
;
A
#
# COMPACT_ATOMS: atom_id res chain seq x y z
N MET A 1 9.94 15.31 -0.05
CA MET A 1 9.24 15.09 1.24
C MET A 1 10.28 14.88 2.32
N MET A 2 10.13 15.49 3.49
CA MET A 2 10.96 15.22 4.66
C MET A 2 10.04 14.83 5.82
N MET A 3 10.33 13.70 6.46
CA MET A 3 9.63 13.23 7.65
C MET A 3 10.66 13.03 8.76
N THR A 4 10.42 13.60 9.94
CA THR A 4 11.35 13.55 11.06
C THR A 4 10.59 13.28 12.35
N ILE A 5 11.05 12.28 13.10
CA ILE A 5 10.56 12.04 14.46
C ILE A 5 11.39 12.90 15.41
N ARG A 6 10.71 13.62 16.30
CA ARG A 6 11.34 14.53 17.26
C ARG A 6 10.96 14.17 18.67
N LYS A 7 11.89 14.35 19.62
CA LYS A 7 11.64 14.37 21.07
C LYS A 7 11.92 15.78 21.58
N TYR A 8 11.01 16.38 22.33
CA TYR A 8 11.11 17.78 22.79
C TYR A 8 11.43 18.76 21.64
N CYS A 9 10.73 18.61 20.50
CA CYS A 9 10.96 19.39 19.27
C CYS A 9 12.36 19.25 18.64
N THR A 10 13.22 18.35 19.14
CA THR A 10 14.55 18.08 18.60
C THR A 10 14.54 16.79 17.79
N SER A 11 15.10 16.81 16.57
CA SER A 11 15.20 15.66 15.70
C SER A 11 15.96 14.51 16.36
N LEU A 12 15.37 13.31 16.33
CA LEU A 12 16.07 12.12 16.79
C LEU A 12 17.21 11.75 15.81
N PRO A 13 18.32 11.19 16.31
CA PRO A 13 19.38 10.65 15.47
C PRO A 13 18.88 9.53 14.56
N GLU A 14 19.44 9.42 13.35
CA GLU A 14 18.97 8.43 12.37
C GLU A 14 19.17 6.97 12.83
N TYR A 15 20.19 6.69 13.63
CA TYR A 15 20.44 5.34 14.16
C TYR A 15 19.36 4.88 15.15
N GLU A 16 18.59 5.80 15.74
CA GLU A 16 17.46 5.47 16.63
C GLU A 16 16.15 5.28 15.86
N VAL A 17 16.08 5.79 14.63
CA VAL A 17 14.86 5.82 13.82
C VAL A 17 14.92 4.77 12.72
N LYS A 18 14.09 3.75 12.83
CA LYS A 18 13.88 2.78 11.76
C LYS A 18 13.08 3.44 10.64
N SER A 19 13.59 3.43 9.41
CA SER A 19 12.89 3.91 8.22
C SER A 19 12.67 2.81 7.20
N THR A 20 11.53 2.84 6.51
CA THR A 20 11.25 1.96 5.38
C THR A 20 11.89 2.41 4.07
N GLY A 21 12.46 3.62 4.03
CA GLY A 21 12.66 4.37 2.79
C GLY A 21 11.32 4.81 2.18
N ILE A 22 11.40 5.64 1.13
CA ILE A 22 10.23 5.98 0.32
C ILE A 22 9.88 4.77 -0.53
N ARG A 23 8.62 4.31 -0.44
CA ARG A 23 8.10 3.18 -1.21
C ARG A 23 6.90 3.61 -2.02
N PRO A 24 6.82 3.26 -3.30
CA PRO A 24 5.59 3.41 -4.07
C PRO A 24 4.48 2.47 -3.56
N ASN A 25 3.26 2.94 -3.64
CA ASN A 25 2.02 2.22 -3.34
C ASN A 25 1.40 1.62 -4.61
N HIS A 26 0.39 0.78 -4.45
CA HIS A 26 -0.35 0.18 -5.57
C HIS A 26 -1.24 1.18 -6.35
N ASP A 27 -1.44 2.38 -5.81
CA ASP A 27 -2.26 3.44 -6.40
C ASP A 27 -1.40 4.55 -7.05
N GLY A 28 -0.09 4.33 -7.21
CA GLY A 28 0.84 5.33 -7.76
C GLY A 28 1.30 6.39 -6.74
N THR A 29 0.76 6.39 -5.53
CA THR A 29 1.24 7.28 -4.46
C THR A 29 2.51 6.74 -3.80
N PHE A 30 3.09 7.49 -2.87
CA PHE A 30 4.25 7.06 -2.10
C PHE A 30 3.94 7.01 -0.61
N GLN A 31 4.53 6.02 0.06
CA GLN A 31 4.55 5.93 1.51
C GLN A 31 6.00 6.01 2.03
N LEU A 32 6.16 6.70 3.15
CA LEU A 32 7.36 6.65 3.98
C LEU A 32 6.91 6.35 5.39
N ARG A 33 7.52 5.35 6.01
CA ARG A 33 7.33 5.07 7.43
C ARG A 33 8.64 5.29 8.15
N LYS A 34 8.56 6.04 9.24
CA LYS A 34 9.60 6.14 10.26
C LYS A 34 9.00 5.70 11.59
N SER A 35 9.77 4.97 12.39
CA SER A 35 9.35 4.47 13.70
C SER A 35 10.53 4.45 14.67
N VAL A 36 10.25 4.71 15.93
CA VAL A 36 11.19 4.63 17.06
C VAL A 36 10.50 3.94 18.23
N GLU A 37 11.26 3.21 19.03
CA GLU A 37 10.77 2.61 20.28
C GLU A 37 10.81 3.66 21.40
N ILE A 38 9.68 3.85 22.09
CA ILE A 38 9.52 4.88 23.13
C ILE A 38 8.97 4.27 24.41
N GLN A 39 9.23 4.91 25.54
CA GLN A 39 8.54 4.56 26.78
C GLN A 39 7.12 5.14 26.79
N GLY A 40 6.16 4.37 27.30
CA GLY A 40 4.73 4.71 27.18
C GLY A 40 4.29 5.97 27.93
N ASN A 41 5.04 6.40 28.95
CA ASN A 41 4.86 7.62 29.72
C ASN A 41 5.41 8.87 29.00
N GLU A 42 6.34 8.70 28.05
CA GLU A 42 6.96 9.82 27.33
C GLU A 42 6.19 10.23 26.06
N LYS A 43 5.03 9.63 25.78
CA LYS A 43 4.29 9.81 24.50
C LYS A 43 4.07 11.28 24.14
N ALA A 44 3.80 12.14 25.12
CA ALA A 44 3.53 13.56 24.91
C ALA A 44 4.77 14.36 24.47
N GLU A 45 5.97 13.79 24.63
CA GLU A 45 7.24 14.42 24.30
C GLU A 45 7.62 14.23 22.84
N TYR A 46 6.96 13.29 22.14
CA TYR A 46 7.26 12.95 20.75
C TYR A 46 6.26 13.57 19.78
N ASP A 47 6.78 14.03 18.66
CA ASP A 47 5.99 14.45 17.51
C ASP A 47 6.64 14.02 16.19
N CYS A 48 5.84 14.06 15.13
CA CYS A 48 6.29 13.84 13.77
C CYS A 48 6.16 15.14 12.97
N PHE A 49 7.30 15.65 12.51
CA PHE A 49 7.35 16.78 11.60
C PHE A 49 7.37 16.28 10.16
N VAL A 50 6.45 16.78 9.34
CA VAL A 50 6.39 16.47 7.90
C VAL A 50 6.44 17.75 7.10
N HIS A 51 7.42 17.84 6.21
CA HIS A 51 7.53 18.90 5.22
C HIS A 51 7.39 18.32 3.81
N HIS A 52 6.55 18.96 3.00
CA HIS A 52 6.34 18.59 1.60
C HIS A 52 6.19 19.85 0.77
N ARG A 53 6.65 19.83 -0.49
CA ARG A 53 6.56 21.00 -1.37
C ARG A 53 5.11 21.47 -1.61
N ASN A 54 4.15 20.54 -1.59
CA ASN A 54 2.75 20.83 -1.91
C ASN A 54 1.89 21.21 -0.69
N PHE A 55 2.44 21.24 0.54
CA PHE A 55 1.68 21.67 1.71
C PHE A 55 2.57 22.30 2.77
N LYS A 56 2.01 23.23 3.56
CA LYS A 56 2.73 23.83 4.69
C LYS A 56 3.17 22.73 5.66
N SER A 57 4.39 22.83 6.17
CA SER A 57 4.93 21.85 7.12
C SER A 57 3.96 21.60 8.27
N ILE A 58 3.73 20.33 8.58
CA ILE A 58 2.80 19.89 9.62
C ILE A 58 3.56 19.23 10.78
N ILE A 59 3.03 19.43 11.99
CA ILE A 59 3.49 18.75 13.20
C ILE A 59 2.34 17.88 13.69
N ILE A 60 2.58 16.57 13.75
CA ILE A 60 1.63 15.59 14.22
C ILE A 60 2.09 15.13 15.60
N LYS A 61 1.36 15.52 16.66
CA LYS A 61 1.63 15.08 18.02
C LYS A 61 1.02 13.71 18.28
N LEU A 62 1.75 12.86 18.99
CA LEU A 62 1.26 11.53 19.35
C LEU A 62 0.05 11.67 20.31
N GLY A 63 -1.08 11.05 19.96
CA GLY A 63 -2.32 11.11 20.76
C GLY A 63 -3.37 12.12 20.25
N GLN A 64 -3.02 13.02 19.33
CA GLN A 64 -4.00 13.88 18.66
C GLN A 64 -4.61 13.18 17.44
N THR A 65 -5.92 13.36 17.23
CA THR A 65 -6.59 12.85 16.02
C THR A 65 -6.35 13.86 14.91
N THR A 66 -5.64 13.47 13.86
CA THR A 66 -5.44 14.31 12.67
C THR A 66 -6.35 13.83 11.54
N GLU A 67 -7.00 14.79 10.87
CA GLU A 67 -7.72 14.54 9.62
C GLU A 67 -6.73 14.25 8.49
N SER A 68 -7.16 13.46 7.50
CA SER A 68 -6.38 13.18 6.30
C SER A 68 -6.22 14.46 5.48
N LEU A 69 -4.98 14.91 5.28
CA LEU A 69 -4.67 16.00 4.36
C LEU A 69 -4.57 15.44 2.95
N SER A 70 -5.58 15.68 2.11
CA SER A 70 -5.50 15.43 0.67
C SER A 70 -4.74 16.57 0.00
N ALA A 71 -3.74 16.25 -0.82
CA ALA A 71 -3.17 17.22 -1.75
C ALA A 71 -4.23 17.55 -2.83
N GLU A 72 -4.55 18.83 -3.01
CA GLU A 72 -5.49 19.27 -4.04
C GLU A 72 -4.95 18.86 -5.42
N THR A 73 -5.72 18.04 -6.13
CA THR A 73 -5.48 17.71 -7.54
C THR A 73 -6.44 18.56 -8.38
N PRO A 74 -6.02 19.21 -9.48
CA PRO A 74 -6.93 19.98 -10.32
C PRO A 74 -8.00 19.06 -10.92
N ALA A 75 -9.26 19.49 -10.82
CA ALA A 75 -10.41 18.73 -11.29
C ALA A 75 -10.37 18.52 -12.81
N ALA A 76 -10.20 17.28 -13.25
CA ALA A 76 -10.56 16.84 -14.58
C ALA A 76 -11.92 16.15 -14.51
N GLY A 77 -12.92 16.77 -15.15
CA GLY A 77 -14.29 16.27 -15.18
C GLY A 77 -14.39 14.91 -15.86
N ARG A 78 -15.10 13.98 -15.22
CA ARG A 78 -15.50 12.71 -15.81
C ARG A 78 -16.95 12.42 -15.46
N GLU A 79 -17.78 12.40 -16.48
CA GLU A 79 -19.19 11.99 -16.41
C GLU A 79 -19.29 10.54 -15.95
N ARG A 80 -20.17 10.28 -14.96
CA ARG A 80 -20.56 8.93 -14.53
C ARG A 80 -21.72 8.45 -15.39
N ALA A 81 -21.49 7.41 -16.19
CA ALA A 81 -22.57 6.53 -16.63
C ALA A 81 -22.90 5.57 -15.49
N GLY A 82 -24.18 5.52 -15.12
CA GLY A 82 -24.71 4.64 -14.07
C GLY A 82 -25.00 3.25 -14.62
N GLU A 83 -24.56 2.24 -13.89
CA GLU A 83 -25.16 0.90 -13.94
C GLU A 83 -25.52 0.49 -12.51
N SER A 84 -26.80 0.29 -12.30
CA SER A 84 -27.42 -0.19 -11.08
C SER A 84 -27.27 -1.71 -10.99
N SER A 85 -26.56 -2.21 -9.98
CA SER A 85 -26.69 -3.61 -9.54
C SER A 85 -27.37 -3.62 -8.18
N ASP A 86 -28.69 -3.84 -8.22
CA ASP A 86 -29.52 -4.09 -7.05
C ASP A 86 -29.27 -5.52 -6.56
N SER A 87 -28.81 -5.68 -5.32
CA SER A 87 -28.80 -6.98 -4.66
C SER A 87 -29.16 -6.82 -3.18
N SER A 88 -30.47 -6.82 -2.94
CA SER A 88 -31.05 -7.13 -1.64
C SER A 88 -30.64 -8.54 -1.21
N VAL A 89 -29.78 -8.68 -0.20
CA VAL A 89 -29.48 -9.97 0.42
C VAL A 89 -29.99 -9.97 1.85
N THR A 90 -31.18 -10.56 2.02
CA THR A 90 -31.72 -10.99 3.31
C THR A 90 -31.16 -12.36 3.69
N GLY A 91 -30.36 -12.41 4.76
CA GLY A 91 -30.22 -13.52 5.72
C GLY A 91 -29.95 -14.96 5.23
N SER A 92 -28.69 -15.38 5.28
CA SER A 92 -28.26 -16.73 5.69
C SER A 92 -26.76 -16.68 5.98
N LEU A 93 -26.30 -17.35 7.05
CA LEU A 93 -24.89 -17.45 7.45
C LEU A 93 -24.17 -18.45 6.54
N GLU A 94 -24.18 -18.19 5.23
CA GLU A 94 -23.43 -19.00 4.28
C GLU A 94 -21.95 -18.64 4.36
N LYS A 95 -21.14 -19.68 4.50
CA LYS A 95 -19.68 -19.61 4.52
C LYS A 95 -19.24 -18.88 3.25
N VAL A 96 -18.86 -17.62 3.37
CA VAL A 96 -18.34 -16.83 2.25
C VAL A 96 -17.13 -17.59 1.71
N ILE A 97 -17.27 -18.22 0.54
CA ILE A 97 -16.13 -18.80 -0.18
C ILE A 97 -15.29 -17.59 -0.61
N GLN A 98 -14.28 -17.26 0.19
CA GLN A 98 -13.37 -16.17 -0.13
C GLN A 98 -12.44 -16.66 -1.25
N ASN A 99 -12.61 -16.10 -2.45
CA ASN A 99 -11.56 -16.16 -3.47
C ASN A 99 -10.37 -15.37 -2.95
N GLU A 100 -9.27 -16.06 -2.68
CA GLU A 100 -8.06 -15.42 -2.17
C GLU A 100 -7.34 -14.72 -3.31
N LYS A 101 -7.11 -13.41 -3.16
CA LYS A 101 -6.30 -12.65 -4.11
C LYS A 101 -4.85 -12.66 -3.69
N HIS A 102 -3.97 -12.92 -4.64
CA HIS A 102 -2.54 -12.82 -4.46
C HIS A 102 -1.91 -11.99 -5.56
N SER A 103 -0.81 -11.32 -5.23
CA SER A 103 -0.11 -10.45 -6.17
C SER A 103 1.40 -10.60 -6.06
N LEU A 104 2.08 -10.46 -7.20
CA LEU A 104 3.51 -10.30 -7.28
C LEU A 104 3.79 -9.06 -8.13
N TYR A 105 4.32 -8.03 -7.49
CA TYR A 105 4.66 -6.78 -8.14
C TYR A 105 6.12 -6.44 -8.00
N TYR A 106 6.70 -5.93 -9.08
CA TYR A 106 7.98 -5.27 -9.08
C TYR A 106 7.76 -3.79 -9.31
N ILE A 107 8.41 -2.97 -8.49
CA ILE A 107 8.37 -1.52 -8.67
C ILE A 107 9.80 -1.01 -8.85
N TYR A 108 9.98 -0.23 -9.90
CA TYR A 108 11.21 0.46 -10.25
C TYR A 108 10.95 1.96 -10.12
N THR A 109 11.92 2.70 -9.60
CA THR A 109 11.82 4.15 -9.46
C THR A 109 13.17 4.77 -9.77
N ALA A 110 13.17 5.75 -10.66
CA ALA A 110 14.33 6.50 -11.06
C ALA A 110 14.10 8.00 -10.88
N LEU A 111 15.11 8.69 -10.36
CA LEU A 111 15.16 10.13 -10.19
C LEU A 111 16.04 10.73 -11.28
N SER A 112 15.62 11.87 -11.84
CA SER A 112 16.42 12.60 -12.85
C SER A 112 17.80 13.04 -12.35
N LYS A 113 17.93 13.20 -11.04
CA LYS A 113 19.19 13.55 -10.38
C LYS A 113 19.25 12.97 -8.98
N PRO A 114 20.46 12.77 -8.44
CA PRO A 114 20.63 12.43 -7.03
C PRO A 114 19.97 13.46 -6.13
N VAL A 115 19.51 13.00 -4.98
CA VAL A 115 19.01 13.86 -3.90
C VAL A 115 19.79 13.46 -2.66
N ASP A 116 20.46 14.43 -2.04
CA ASP A 116 21.29 14.21 -0.85
C ASP A 116 20.42 14.03 0.40
N LEU A 117 19.59 12.99 0.39
CA LEU A 117 18.66 12.63 1.46
C LEU A 117 18.85 11.15 1.83
N PRO A 118 19.10 10.84 3.11
CA PRO A 118 19.30 9.47 3.57
C PRO A 118 18.15 8.54 3.18
N GLY A 119 18.50 7.37 2.62
CA GLY A 119 17.56 6.34 2.18
C GLY A 119 16.79 6.67 0.89
N ILE A 120 17.14 7.77 0.19
CA ILE A 120 16.65 8.09 -1.15
C ILE A 120 17.80 7.89 -2.12
N TYR A 121 17.60 6.99 -3.08
CA TYR A 121 18.60 6.66 -4.09
C TYR A 121 18.11 7.12 -5.46
N GLN A 122 19.04 7.44 -6.35
CA GLN A 122 18.71 7.83 -7.71
C GLN A 122 17.94 6.73 -8.44
N PHE A 123 18.27 5.47 -8.19
CA PHE A 123 17.48 4.34 -8.68
C PHE A 123 17.23 3.32 -7.58
N THR A 124 16.00 2.82 -7.54
CA THR A 124 15.59 1.73 -6.65
C THR A 124 14.72 0.73 -7.39
N ALA A 125 14.77 -0.52 -6.94
CA ALA A 125 13.87 -1.55 -7.41
C ALA A 125 13.52 -2.54 -6.29
N MET A 126 12.27 -2.95 -6.21
CA MET A 126 11.80 -3.87 -5.17
C MET A 126 10.75 -4.84 -5.71
N GLY A 127 10.76 -6.07 -5.18
CA GLY A 127 9.69 -7.05 -5.33
C GLY A 127 8.77 -7.06 -4.13
N LEU A 128 7.47 -7.16 -4.37
CA LEU A 128 6.39 -7.21 -3.39
C LEU A 128 5.53 -8.45 -3.66
N LEU A 129 5.43 -9.34 -2.67
CA LEU A 129 4.50 -10.47 -2.67
C LEU A 129 3.39 -10.16 -1.67
N ASP A 130 2.14 -10.03 -2.13
CA ASP A 130 0.99 -9.60 -1.29
C ASP A 130 1.33 -8.34 -0.46
N ASP A 131 1.88 -7.32 -1.11
CA ASP A 131 2.40 -6.07 -0.51
C ASP A 131 3.61 -6.22 0.44
N ARG A 132 4.12 -7.43 0.68
CA ARG A 132 5.31 -7.65 1.50
C ARG A 132 6.57 -7.65 0.65
N GLN A 133 7.52 -6.81 1.05
CA GLN A 133 8.80 -6.68 0.34
C GLN A 133 9.63 -7.95 0.45
N ILE A 134 9.92 -8.59 -0.69
CA ILE A 134 10.71 -9.83 -0.78
C ILE A 134 12.16 -9.60 -1.20
N ASP A 135 12.41 -8.54 -1.97
CA ASP A 135 13.75 -8.12 -2.38
C ASP A 135 13.88 -6.59 -2.46
N TYR A 136 15.12 -6.12 -2.51
CA TYR A 136 15.45 -4.72 -2.72
C TYR A 136 16.74 -4.57 -3.51
N TYR A 137 16.85 -3.45 -4.21
CA TYR A 137 18.01 -2.99 -4.94
C TYR A 137 18.04 -1.46 -4.89
N ASN A 138 19.23 -0.88 -4.76
CA ASN A 138 19.46 0.55 -4.87
C ASN A 138 20.75 0.83 -5.68
N SER A 139 20.85 2.04 -6.23
CA SER A 139 21.97 2.47 -7.08
C SER A 139 23.31 2.64 -6.37
N GLU A 140 23.35 2.65 -5.04
CA GLU A 140 24.61 2.76 -4.28
C GLU A 140 25.23 1.38 -4.03
N GLU A 141 24.48 0.47 -3.40
CA GLU A 141 24.94 -0.90 -3.13
C GLU A 141 24.98 -1.76 -4.40
N GLN A 142 24.16 -1.41 -5.40
CA GLN A 142 24.03 -2.07 -6.70
C GLN A 142 23.91 -3.60 -6.62
N LYS A 143 23.24 -4.10 -5.58
CA LYS A 143 23.06 -5.53 -5.32
C LYS A 143 21.59 -5.83 -5.02
N LYS A 144 21.04 -6.89 -5.63
CA LYS A 144 19.72 -7.39 -5.28
C LYS A 144 19.86 -8.21 -4.00
N ILE A 145 19.22 -7.74 -2.92
CA ILE A 145 19.31 -8.37 -1.59
C ILE A 145 17.96 -8.94 -1.14
N PRO A 146 17.95 -10.11 -0.46
CA PRO A 146 16.73 -10.66 0.13
C PRO A 146 16.22 -9.75 1.25
N LYS A 147 14.89 -9.64 1.36
CA LYS A 147 14.21 -8.96 2.48
C LYS A 147 13.37 -9.90 3.35
N GLN A 148 13.31 -11.17 3.00
CA GLN A 148 12.67 -12.23 3.79
C GLN A 148 13.64 -13.39 4.03
N THR A 149 13.52 -14.06 5.17
CA THR A 149 14.39 -15.17 5.55
C THR A 149 14.24 -16.33 4.58
N TRP A 150 13.01 -16.74 4.27
CA TRP A 150 12.73 -17.79 3.29
C TRP A 150 13.31 -17.50 1.88
N MET A 151 13.39 -16.24 1.45
CA MET A 151 14.04 -15.90 0.18
C MET A 151 15.53 -16.24 0.23
N LYS A 152 16.20 -15.87 1.32
CA LYS A 152 17.64 -16.16 1.51
C LYS A 152 17.91 -17.66 1.57
N GLU A 153 17.02 -18.43 2.18
CA GLU A 153 17.20 -19.87 2.38
C GLU A 153 16.83 -20.71 1.14
N LYS A 154 15.79 -20.30 0.40
CA LYS A 154 15.23 -21.10 -0.70
C LYS A 154 15.73 -20.69 -2.09
N MET A 155 16.24 -19.47 -2.26
CA MET A 155 16.79 -19.02 -3.54
C MET A 155 18.28 -19.32 -3.64
N HIS A 156 18.67 -19.97 -4.74
CA HIS A 156 20.07 -20.22 -5.06
C HIS A 156 20.82 -18.94 -5.44
N GLU A 157 22.15 -18.99 -5.37
CA GLU A 157 23.04 -17.85 -5.67
C GLU A 157 22.82 -17.29 -7.07
N ASP A 158 22.60 -18.15 -8.06
CA ASP A 158 22.40 -17.75 -9.46
C ASP A 158 21.15 -16.87 -9.67
N TYR A 159 20.09 -17.08 -8.88
CA TYR A 159 18.91 -16.20 -8.86
C TYR A 159 19.27 -14.78 -8.42
N TRP A 160 20.14 -14.64 -7.42
CA TRP A 160 20.57 -13.33 -6.90
C TRP A 160 21.54 -12.64 -7.85
N GLU A 161 22.45 -13.38 -8.47
CA GLU A 161 23.40 -12.84 -9.46
C GLU A 161 22.68 -12.37 -10.73
N LYS A 162 21.87 -13.24 -11.35
CA LYS A 162 21.07 -12.90 -12.54
C LYS A 162 20.11 -11.76 -12.23
N GLY A 163 19.48 -11.80 -11.06
CA GLY A 163 18.62 -10.72 -10.57
C GLY A 163 19.36 -9.39 -10.43
N THR A 164 20.57 -9.40 -9.86
CA THR A 164 21.40 -8.19 -9.71
C THR A 164 21.77 -7.61 -11.07
N GLN A 165 22.20 -8.45 -12.01
CA GLN A 165 22.56 -8.00 -13.36
C GLN A 165 21.34 -7.43 -14.11
N SER A 166 20.17 -8.06 -13.95
CA SER A 166 18.90 -7.54 -14.48
C SER A 166 18.58 -6.16 -13.91
N ARG A 167 18.75 -5.94 -12.59
CA ARG A 167 18.50 -4.64 -11.96
C ARG A 167 19.48 -3.56 -12.42
N LYS A 168 20.78 -3.89 -12.60
CA LYS A 168 21.78 -2.97 -13.17
C LYS A 168 21.45 -2.55 -14.60
N SER A 169 21.03 -3.50 -15.44
CA SER A 169 20.59 -3.20 -16.81
C SER A 169 19.37 -2.27 -16.84
N LYS A 170 18.40 -2.51 -15.93
CA LYS A 170 17.25 -1.62 -15.78
C LYS A 170 17.67 -0.23 -15.29
N GLU A 171 18.56 -0.11 -14.30
CA GLU A 171 19.09 1.18 -13.84
C GLU A 171 19.63 2.02 -15.01
N GLN A 172 20.48 1.42 -15.85
CA GLN A 172 21.04 2.09 -17.03
C GLN A 172 19.93 2.53 -18.00
N TRP A 173 18.95 1.66 -18.25
CA TRP A 173 17.80 1.98 -19.10
C TRP A 173 17.01 3.17 -18.54
N PHE A 174 16.73 3.19 -17.24
CA PHE A 174 15.99 4.27 -16.60
C PHE A 174 16.75 5.60 -16.65
N ASN A 175 18.05 5.59 -16.35
CA ASN A 175 18.88 6.80 -16.39
C ASN A 175 18.83 7.47 -17.78
N VAL A 176 18.94 6.70 -18.86
CA VAL A 176 18.82 7.23 -20.23
C VAL A 176 17.40 7.72 -20.55
N ASN A 177 16.38 6.96 -20.14
CA ASN A 177 15.00 7.27 -20.53
C ASN A 177 14.38 8.41 -19.73
N VAL A 178 14.83 8.67 -18.50
CA VAL A 178 14.39 9.85 -17.73
C VAL A 178 14.78 11.14 -18.45
N ASP A 179 16.02 11.26 -18.92
CA ASP A 179 16.49 12.45 -19.64
C ASP A 179 15.74 12.67 -20.96
N ILE A 180 15.48 11.59 -21.70
CA ILE A 180 14.69 11.64 -22.93
C ILE A 180 13.26 12.09 -22.62
N LEU A 181 12.67 11.55 -21.56
CA LEU A 181 11.30 11.85 -21.18
C LEU A 181 11.15 13.32 -20.73
N MET A 182 12.07 13.82 -19.91
CA MET A 182 12.10 15.24 -19.52
C MET A 182 12.08 16.18 -20.72
N LYS A 183 12.89 15.89 -21.75
CA LYS A 183 12.90 16.67 -23.00
C LYS A 183 11.57 16.61 -23.74
N ARG A 184 10.93 15.43 -23.80
CA ARG A 184 9.60 15.27 -24.44
C ARG A 184 8.50 16.00 -23.68
N MET A 185 8.60 16.03 -22.35
CA MET A 185 7.68 16.74 -21.47
C MET A 185 7.96 18.25 -21.42
N ARG A 186 9.07 18.71 -22.04
CA ARG A 186 9.54 20.11 -22.00
C ARG A 186 9.78 20.60 -20.56
N HIS A 187 10.23 19.71 -19.71
CA HIS A 187 10.53 19.98 -18.31
C HIS A 187 11.96 20.51 -18.13
N ASN A 188 12.19 21.24 -17.04
CA ASN A 188 13.48 21.85 -16.73
C ASN A 188 14.42 20.84 -16.05
N GLU A 189 15.69 20.81 -16.48
CA GLU A 189 16.73 19.97 -15.88
C GLU A 189 17.07 20.36 -14.43
N SER A 190 16.74 21.60 -14.02
CA SER A 190 16.91 22.03 -12.64
C SER A 190 15.93 21.40 -11.66
N ASP A 191 14.81 20.84 -12.13
CA ASP A 191 13.80 20.24 -11.27
C ASP A 191 14.02 18.74 -11.09
N LEU A 192 13.56 18.20 -9.97
CA LEU A 192 13.59 16.76 -9.73
C LEU A 192 12.38 16.13 -10.40
N HIS A 193 12.65 15.18 -11.28
CA HIS A 193 11.63 14.38 -11.95
C HIS A 193 11.76 12.91 -11.57
N VAL A 194 10.63 12.21 -11.59
CA VAL A 194 10.54 10.81 -11.16
C VAL A 194 9.89 9.98 -12.25
N LEU A 195 10.57 8.93 -12.72
CA LEU A 195 9.98 7.90 -13.58
C LEU A 195 9.83 6.61 -12.79
N GLN A 196 8.64 6.03 -12.85
CA GLN A 196 8.31 4.79 -12.15
C GLN A 196 7.78 3.76 -13.12
N TRP A 197 8.02 2.50 -12.80
CA TRP A 197 7.42 1.37 -13.50
C TRP A 197 6.92 0.34 -12.50
N ARG A 198 5.64 0.06 -12.55
CA ARG A 198 4.97 -1.02 -11.83
C ARG A 198 4.72 -2.17 -12.80
N HIS A 199 5.14 -3.36 -12.43
CA HIS A 199 5.09 -4.51 -13.32
C HIS A 199 4.83 -5.79 -12.56
N GLY A 200 3.86 -6.59 -12.98
CA GLY A 200 3.57 -7.87 -12.33
C GLY A 200 2.14 -8.34 -12.53
N CYS A 201 1.69 -9.26 -11.68
CA CYS A 201 0.46 -10.01 -11.89
C CYS A 201 -0.31 -10.22 -10.58
N GLU A 202 -1.61 -10.43 -10.74
CA GLU A 202 -2.56 -10.86 -9.72
C GLU A 202 -3.18 -12.18 -10.13
N VAL A 203 -3.42 -13.04 -9.14
CA VAL A 203 -4.15 -14.30 -9.29
C VAL A 203 -5.27 -14.39 -8.27
N GLU A 204 -6.33 -15.08 -8.65
CA GLU A 204 -7.38 -15.52 -7.75
C GLU A 204 -7.20 -17.00 -7.46
N GLN A 205 -7.26 -17.38 -6.19
CA GLN A 205 -7.18 -18.76 -5.75
C GLN A 205 -8.49 -19.21 -5.12
N GLN A 206 -8.97 -20.37 -5.58
CA GLN A 206 -10.09 -21.07 -5.00
C GLN A 206 -9.69 -22.53 -4.77
N GLY A 207 -9.47 -22.90 -3.50
CA GLY A 207 -8.87 -24.19 -3.17
C GLY A 207 -7.46 -24.31 -3.76
N ASP A 208 -7.20 -25.34 -4.55
CA ASP A 208 -5.91 -25.55 -5.23
C ASP A 208 -5.87 -24.91 -6.64
N GLU A 209 -7.00 -24.41 -7.14
CA GLU A 209 -7.06 -23.77 -8.46
C GLU A 209 -6.55 -22.33 -8.37
N VAL A 210 -5.52 -22.01 -9.17
CA VAL A 210 -4.98 -20.66 -9.33
C VAL A 210 -5.31 -20.16 -10.72
N LYS A 211 -6.04 -19.04 -10.77
CA LYS A 211 -6.44 -18.41 -12.02
C LYS A 211 -5.81 -17.04 -12.14
N PHE A 212 -5.19 -16.76 -13.29
CA PHE A 212 -4.75 -15.41 -13.62
C PHE A 212 -5.93 -14.44 -13.58
N SER A 213 -5.75 -13.34 -12.85
CA SER A 213 -6.78 -12.31 -12.68
C SER A 213 -6.43 -11.05 -13.46
N LYS A 214 -5.20 -10.54 -13.31
CA LYS A 214 -4.78 -9.29 -13.92
C LYS A 214 -3.26 -9.22 -14.10
N GLY A 215 -2.81 -8.66 -15.22
CA GLY A 215 -1.42 -8.24 -15.44
C GLY A 215 -1.33 -6.71 -15.45
N ILE A 216 -0.26 -6.15 -14.89
CA ILE A 216 0.05 -4.72 -14.98
C ILE A 216 1.45 -4.48 -15.53
N SER A 217 1.56 -3.48 -16.39
CA SER A 217 2.84 -2.87 -16.78
C SER A 217 2.57 -1.39 -17.00
N GLU A 218 2.81 -0.60 -15.97
CA GLU A 218 2.37 0.78 -15.85
C GLU A 218 3.56 1.68 -15.56
N TYR A 219 3.76 2.69 -16.40
CA TYR A 219 4.75 3.74 -16.22
C TYR A 219 4.06 5.00 -15.71
N GLY A 220 4.60 5.56 -14.64
CA GLY A 220 4.21 6.86 -14.09
C GLY A 220 5.34 7.87 -14.21
N TYR A 221 5.02 9.12 -14.50
CA TYR A 221 5.99 10.21 -14.57
C TYR A 221 5.52 11.38 -13.70
N ASP A 222 6.35 11.79 -12.74
CA ASP A 222 6.03 12.79 -11.72
C ASP A 222 4.75 12.51 -10.91
N GLY A 223 4.34 11.24 -10.84
CA GLY A 223 3.14 10.76 -10.14
C GLY A 223 1.91 10.60 -11.06
N ASP A 224 1.96 11.09 -12.30
CA ASP A 224 0.87 10.97 -13.26
C ASP A 224 1.04 9.75 -14.17
N ASN A 225 -0.08 9.19 -14.64
CA ASN A 225 -0.09 8.08 -15.59
C ASN A 225 0.56 8.50 -16.91
N PHE A 226 1.60 7.77 -17.34
CA PHE A 226 2.36 8.09 -18.55
C PHE A 226 2.12 7.09 -19.69
N LEU A 227 2.27 5.80 -19.43
CA LEU A 227 2.16 4.74 -20.44
C LEU A 227 1.80 3.42 -19.75
N SER A 228 0.83 2.66 -20.26
CA SER A 228 0.47 1.35 -19.68
C SER A 228 0.29 0.28 -20.75
N PHE A 229 0.40 -0.99 -20.38
CA PHE A 229 0.10 -2.11 -21.26
C PHE A 229 -1.35 -2.58 -21.05
N ASP A 230 -2.15 -2.58 -22.12
CA ASP A 230 -3.44 -3.25 -22.15
C ASP A 230 -3.21 -4.72 -22.45
N ASP A 231 -3.30 -5.54 -21.41
CA ASP A 231 -3.05 -6.97 -21.47
C ASP A 231 -4.07 -7.71 -22.36
N LYS A 232 -5.33 -7.26 -22.36
CA LYS A 232 -6.40 -7.85 -23.16
C LYS A 232 -6.15 -7.61 -24.65
N GLU A 233 -5.93 -6.35 -25.01
CA GLU A 233 -5.71 -5.94 -26.40
C GLU A 233 -4.25 -6.15 -26.87
N SER A 234 -3.35 -6.54 -25.95
CA SER A 234 -1.93 -6.80 -26.21
C SER A 234 -1.20 -5.62 -26.87
N GLN A 235 -1.48 -4.40 -26.39
CA GLN A 235 -0.97 -3.15 -26.94
C GLN A 235 -0.72 -2.10 -25.85
N TRP A 236 0.15 -1.14 -26.13
CA TRP A 236 0.42 -0.04 -25.20
C TRP A 236 -0.66 1.04 -25.27
N VAL A 237 -0.97 1.68 -24.15
CA VAL A 237 -1.93 2.79 -24.04
C VAL A 237 -1.16 4.02 -23.60
N ALA A 238 -1.26 5.09 -24.39
CA ALA A 238 -0.58 6.35 -24.17
C ALA A 238 -1.61 7.44 -23.79
N PRO A 239 -1.85 7.71 -22.50
CA PRO A 239 -2.79 8.75 -22.05
C PRO A 239 -2.32 10.18 -22.36
N VAL A 240 -1.03 10.39 -22.66
CA VAL A 240 -0.45 11.71 -22.94
C VAL A 240 0.35 11.70 -24.25
N ASP A 241 0.41 12.85 -24.94
CA ASP A 241 1.08 12.99 -26.23
C ASP A 241 2.57 12.63 -26.17
N ALA A 242 3.23 12.94 -25.05
CA ALA A 242 4.65 12.62 -24.84
C ALA A 242 4.95 11.11 -24.82
N ALA A 243 3.93 10.28 -24.58
CA ALA A 243 4.02 8.82 -24.58
C ALA A 243 3.79 8.19 -25.96
N LEU A 244 3.15 8.91 -26.90
CA LEU A 244 2.84 8.41 -28.25
C LEU A 244 4.08 7.91 -29.02
N PRO A 245 5.25 8.58 -28.99
CA PRO A 245 6.44 8.06 -29.66
C PRO A 245 6.89 6.71 -29.11
N THR A 246 6.79 6.51 -27.79
CA THR A 246 7.13 5.22 -27.16
C THR A 246 6.11 4.15 -27.52
N LYS A 247 4.80 4.44 -27.42
CA LYS A 247 3.73 3.53 -27.86
C LYS A 247 3.96 3.04 -29.29
N ARG A 248 4.13 3.96 -30.24
CA ARG A 248 4.37 3.62 -31.66
C ARG A 248 5.61 2.74 -31.81
N LYS A 249 6.71 3.06 -31.13
CA LYS A 249 7.95 2.28 -31.21
C LYS A 249 7.76 0.85 -30.71
N TRP A 250 7.05 0.66 -29.60
CA TRP A 250 6.88 -0.64 -28.97
C TRP A 250 5.82 -1.50 -29.66
N ASP A 251 4.67 -0.92 -30.02
CA ASP A 251 3.61 -1.62 -30.74
C ASP A 251 4.01 -2.03 -32.16
N ASN A 252 4.90 -1.27 -32.81
CA ASN A 252 5.45 -1.65 -34.12
C ASN A 252 6.43 -2.83 -34.07
N VAL A 253 6.73 -3.36 -32.88
CA VAL A 253 7.59 -4.53 -32.68
C VAL A 253 6.75 -5.63 -31.99
N PRO A 254 5.98 -6.43 -32.74
CA PRO A 254 5.00 -7.36 -32.18
C PRO A 254 5.54 -8.31 -31.11
N ILE A 255 6.80 -8.73 -31.24
CA ILE A 255 7.46 -9.62 -30.28
C ILE A 255 7.60 -8.99 -28.88
N LEU A 256 7.70 -7.66 -28.76
CA LEU A 256 7.77 -6.99 -27.46
C LEU A 256 6.44 -7.08 -26.71
N ASN A 257 5.33 -6.93 -27.42
CA ASN A 257 3.99 -7.03 -26.84
C ASN A 257 3.69 -8.48 -26.43
N GLN A 258 4.05 -9.45 -27.28
CA GLN A 258 3.93 -10.87 -26.96
C GLN A 258 4.78 -11.27 -25.75
N TYR A 259 6.02 -10.78 -25.66
CA TYR A 259 6.89 -11.03 -24.52
C TYR A 259 6.31 -10.43 -23.23
N THR A 260 5.82 -9.18 -23.30
CA THR A 260 5.23 -8.49 -22.14
C THR A 260 4.02 -9.27 -21.62
N LYS A 261 3.09 -9.65 -22.50
CA LYS A 261 1.93 -10.46 -22.15
C LYS A 261 2.31 -11.84 -21.60
N GLY A 262 3.21 -12.54 -22.28
CA GLY A 262 3.68 -13.86 -21.85
C GLY A 262 4.35 -13.83 -20.47
N TYR A 263 5.08 -12.77 -20.16
CA TYR A 263 5.61 -12.58 -18.81
C TYR A 263 4.48 -12.39 -17.79
N LEU A 264 3.51 -11.51 -18.06
CA LEU A 264 2.44 -11.17 -17.13
C LEU A 264 1.51 -12.36 -16.83
N GLU A 265 1.05 -13.06 -17.86
CA GLU A 265 0.09 -14.16 -17.74
C GLU A 265 0.72 -15.46 -17.24
N LYS A 266 2.02 -15.68 -17.50
CA LYS A 266 2.69 -16.95 -17.23
C LYS A 266 3.88 -16.84 -16.29
N GLU A 267 4.99 -16.21 -16.72
CA GLU A 267 6.23 -16.23 -15.92
C GLU A 267 6.03 -15.58 -14.55
N CYS A 268 5.29 -14.47 -14.49
CA CYS A 268 4.95 -13.81 -13.23
C CYS A 268 4.12 -14.72 -12.32
N VAL A 269 3.12 -15.40 -12.87
CA VAL A 269 2.25 -16.32 -12.12
C VAL A 269 3.05 -17.51 -11.58
N ASP A 270 3.96 -18.07 -12.38
CA ASP A 270 4.87 -19.15 -11.96
C ASP A 270 5.75 -18.70 -10.78
N TRP A 271 6.34 -17.51 -10.87
CA TRP A 271 7.15 -16.93 -9.79
C TRP A 271 6.31 -16.63 -8.55
N LEU A 272 5.11 -16.07 -8.72
CA LEU A 272 4.17 -15.79 -7.65
C LEU A 272 3.86 -17.07 -6.87
N ASN A 273 3.48 -18.15 -7.57
CA ASN A 273 3.15 -19.43 -6.95
C ASN A 273 4.35 -20.02 -6.21
N LYS A 274 5.54 -20.00 -6.83
CA LYS A 274 6.77 -20.48 -6.20
C LYS A 274 7.12 -19.71 -4.93
N PHE A 275 7.03 -18.39 -4.96
CA PHE A 275 7.32 -17.56 -3.80
C PHE A 275 6.30 -17.74 -2.68
N ARG A 276 5.02 -17.94 -3.02
CA ARG A 276 4.00 -18.28 -2.05
C ARG A 276 4.29 -19.61 -1.38
N GLU A 277 4.60 -20.66 -2.15
CA GLU A 277 4.94 -21.97 -1.58
C GLU A 277 6.10 -21.88 -0.56
N TYR A 278 7.11 -21.05 -0.84
CA TYR A 278 8.26 -20.87 0.04
C TYR A 278 7.95 -19.99 1.25
N GLY A 279 7.16 -18.94 1.06
CA GLY A 279 6.83 -17.96 2.09
C GLY A 279 5.67 -18.35 3.00
N ASP A 280 4.79 -19.26 2.59
CA ASP A 280 3.47 -19.45 3.21
C ASP A 280 3.56 -19.72 4.72
N LYS A 281 4.53 -20.53 5.17
CA LYS A 281 4.74 -20.79 6.60
C LYS A 281 5.10 -19.51 7.36
N GLU A 282 6.10 -18.75 6.91
CA GLU A 282 6.50 -17.50 7.57
C GLU A 282 5.43 -16.39 7.46
N LEU A 283 4.70 -16.35 6.35
CA LEU A 283 3.64 -15.38 6.12
C LEU A 283 2.43 -15.64 7.04
N ARG A 284 2.12 -16.91 7.36
CA ARG A 284 1.07 -17.30 8.31
C ARG A 284 1.45 -17.14 9.78
N HIS A 285 2.73 -17.08 10.11
CA HIS A 285 3.23 -16.85 11.48
C HIS A 285 3.33 -15.36 11.88
N GLY A 286 2.67 -14.47 11.15
CA GLY A 286 2.55 -13.06 11.53
C GLY A 286 1.80 -12.84 12.86
N SER A 287 1.78 -11.59 13.32
CA SER A 287 1.01 -11.20 14.51
C SER A 287 -0.44 -11.67 14.39
N PRO A 288 -1.04 -12.23 15.46
CA PRO A 288 -2.42 -12.68 15.40
C PRO A 288 -3.35 -11.48 15.18
N LEU A 289 -4.36 -11.64 14.33
CA LEU A 289 -5.43 -10.65 14.20
C LEU A 289 -6.10 -10.47 15.57
N ALA A 290 -6.00 -9.25 16.11
CA ALA A 290 -6.69 -8.83 17.31
C ALA A 290 -7.78 -7.80 16.98
N VAL A 291 -8.92 -7.95 17.63
CA VAL A 291 -10.07 -7.04 17.49
C VAL A 291 -10.35 -6.40 18.84
N HIS A 292 -10.42 -5.07 18.86
CA HIS A 292 -10.70 -4.28 20.04
C HIS A 292 -11.91 -3.37 19.77
N VAL A 293 -12.86 -3.40 20.70
CA VAL A 293 -14.03 -2.51 20.68
C VAL A 293 -13.99 -1.67 21.94
N PHE A 294 -14.00 -0.34 21.78
CA PHE A 294 -13.93 0.58 22.90
C PHE A 294 -14.66 1.89 22.59
N ALA A 295 -15.19 2.54 23.62
CA ALA A 295 -15.86 3.83 23.50
C ALA A 295 -15.16 4.90 24.35
N LYS A 296 -15.11 6.13 23.82
CA LYS A 296 -14.66 7.35 24.53
C LYS A 296 -15.70 8.45 24.35
N ARG A 297 -15.71 9.48 25.20
CA ARG A 297 -16.55 10.67 24.94
C ARG A 297 -16.14 11.29 23.61
N SER A 298 -17.13 11.69 22.81
CA SER A 298 -16.83 12.39 21.55
C SER A 298 -16.16 13.73 21.85
N ILE A 299 -15.18 14.06 21.01
CA ILE A 299 -14.47 15.34 21.08
C ILE A 299 -15.35 16.45 20.49
N LYS A 300 -16.21 16.11 19.52
CA LYS A 300 -17.15 17.03 18.86
C LYS A 300 -18.34 17.32 19.75
N ASP A 301 -18.90 16.29 20.40
CA ASP A 301 -20.05 16.39 21.29
C ASP A 301 -19.82 15.57 22.57
N ARG A 302 -19.60 16.25 23.69
CA ARG A 302 -19.32 15.58 24.98
C ARG A 302 -20.51 14.80 25.54
N SER A 303 -21.73 15.05 25.03
CA SER A 303 -22.92 14.29 25.40
C SER A 303 -22.96 12.90 24.75
N LYS A 304 -22.20 12.70 23.66
CA LYS A 304 -22.12 11.45 22.90
C LYS A 304 -20.87 10.64 23.22
N LEU A 305 -20.92 9.37 22.86
CA LEU A 305 -19.80 8.45 22.83
C LEU A 305 -19.35 8.22 21.39
N LYS A 306 -18.04 8.16 21.17
CA LYS A 306 -17.42 7.67 19.95
C LYS A 306 -17.02 6.21 20.16
N LEU A 307 -17.85 5.29 19.65
CA LEU A 307 -17.56 3.87 19.62
C LEU A 307 -16.55 3.60 18.50
N THR A 308 -15.46 2.92 18.82
CA THR A 308 -14.40 2.56 17.87
C THR A 308 -14.25 1.05 17.84
N CYS A 309 -14.28 0.46 16.64
CA CYS A 309 -13.75 -0.87 16.42
C CYS A 309 -12.39 -0.79 15.72
N MET A 310 -11.41 -1.51 16.26
CA MET A 310 -10.06 -1.62 15.74
C MET A 310 -9.72 -3.08 15.46
N ALA A 311 -9.35 -3.36 14.21
CA ALA A 311 -8.67 -4.59 13.83
C ALA A 311 -7.17 -4.29 13.67
N THR A 312 -6.30 -5.16 14.17
CA THR A 312 -4.84 -5.01 14.03
C THR A 312 -4.15 -6.37 13.96
N GLY A 313 -2.95 -6.42 13.37
CA GLY A 313 -2.17 -7.65 13.25
C GLY A 313 -2.49 -8.45 11.99
N PHE A 314 -3.47 -8.03 11.18
CA PHE A 314 -3.81 -8.78 9.97
C PHE A 314 -2.78 -8.63 8.86
N TYR A 315 -2.58 -9.73 8.14
CA TYR A 315 -1.85 -9.78 6.89
C TYR A 315 -2.41 -10.92 6.04
N PRO A 316 -2.65 -10.71 4.72
CA PRO A 316 -2.37 -9.48 3.98
C PRO A 316 -3.33 -8.31 4.23
N ARG A 317 -3.20 -7.31 3.36
CA ARG A 317 -3.85 -6.01 3.48
C ARG A 317 -5.38 -6.09 3.46
N ASP A 318 -5.96 -6.97 2.66
CA ASP A 318 -7.42 -7.00 2.43
C ASP A 318 -8.19 -7.53 3.63
N VAL A 319 -8.99 -6.67 4.25
CA VAL A 319 -9.84 -6.96 5.41
C VAL A 319 -11.22 -6.34 5.23
N THR A 320 -12.26 -7.02 5.69
CA THR A 320 -13.59 -6.43 5.85
C THR A 320 -13.80 -6.08 7.31
N LEU A 321 -13.87 -4.79 7.62
CA LEU A 321 -14.16 -4.26 8.96
C LEU A 321 -15.42 -3.40 8.89
N GLY A 322 -16.40 -3.71 9.74
CA GLY A 322 -17.65 -2.96 9.83
C GLY A 322 -18.18 -2.87 11.26
N ILE A 323 -18.92 -1.81 11.54
CA ILE A 323 -19.74 -1.68 12.74
C ILE A 323 -21.17 -1.98 12.33
N ARG A 324 -21.87 -2.83 13.09
CA ARG A 324 -23.28 -3.12 12.87
C ARG A 324 -24.12 -2.59 14.03
N LYS A 325 -25.25 -1.98 13.72
CA LYS A 325 -26.30 -1.62 14.69
C LYS A 325 -27.46 -2.60 14.50
N SER A 326 -27.85 -3.29 15.58
CA SER A 326 -28.88 -4.34 15.55
C SER A 326 -28.66 -5.35 14.42
N ARG A 327 -27.40 -5.77 14.23
CA ARG A 327 -26.92 -6.69 13.17
C ARG A 327 -26.97 -6.17 11.73
N THR A 328 -27.32 -4.90 11.51
CA THR A 328 -27.28 -4.25 10.19
C THR A 328 -26.01 -3.41 10.07
N PHE A 329 -25.27 -3.54 8.98
CA PHE A 329 -24.09 -2.71 8.73
C PHE A 329 -24.46 -1.24 8.65
N LEU A 330 -23.69 -0.42 9.35
CA LEU A 330 -23.73 1.02 9.14
C LEU A 330 -23.07 1.36 7.80
N SER A 331 -23.58 2.40 7.14
CA SER A 331 -23.02 2.90 5.90
C SER A 331 -21.66 3.60 6.10
N GLU A 332 -20.92 3.82 5.02
CA GLU A 332 -19.68 4.60 5.06
C GLU A 332 -19.95 6.07 5.48
N ASP A 333 -21.12 6.63 5.18
CA ASP A 333 -21.48 8.01 5.57
C ASP A 333 -21.77 8.13 7.08
N GLU A 334 -22.19 7.03 7.72
CA GLU A 334 -22.42 6.97 9.15
C GLU A 334 -21.16 6.65 9.96
N THR A 335 -20.07 6.21 9.32
CA THR A 335 -18.87 5.73 10.01
C THR A 335 -17.60 6.45 9.58
N GLU A 336 -16.79 6.86 10.55
CA GLU A 336 -15.46 7.42 10.29
C GLU A 336 -14.43 6.28 10.21
N SER A 337 -13.77 6.14 9.05
CA SER A 337 -12.68 5.16 8.86
C SER A 337 -11.30 5.81 8.84
N THR A 338 -10.31 5.13 9.42
CA THR A 338 -8.90 5.54 9.30
C THR A 338 -8.22 5.08 8.01
N GLY A 339 -8.91 4.26 7.20
CA GLY A 339 -8.28 3.42 6.19
C GLY A 339 -7.37 2.35 6.81
N ILE A 340 -6.85 1.46 5.95
CA ILE A 340 -5.86 0.46 6.34
C ILE A 340 -4.49 1.14 6.49
N ARG A 341 -3.81 0.90 7.62
CA ARG A 341 -2.51 1.49 7.96
C ARG A 341 -1.49 0.40 8.28
N PRO A 342 -0.23 0.54 7.87
CA PRO A 342 0.80 -0.46 8.15
C PRO A 342 1.29 -0.39 9.61
N ASN A 343 1.56 -1.54 10.20
CA ASN A 343 2.21 -1.72 11.50
C ASN A 343 3.72 -1.90 11.34
N HIS A 344 4.47 -1.66 12.42
CA HIS A 344 5.94 -1.76 12.43
C HIS A 344 6.45 -3.16 12.05
N ASP A 345 5.72 -4.20 12.44
CA ASP A 345 5.99 -5.62 12.20
C ASP A 345 5.62 -6.11 10.78
N GLY A 346 5.09 -5.21 9.94
CA GLY A 346 4.67 -5.54 8.57
C GLY A 346 3.22 -6.06 8.45
N SER A 347 2.49 -6.17 9.57
CA SER A 347 1.04 -6.38 9.55
C SER A 347 0.30 -5.06 9.30
N TYR A 348 -1.03 -5.10 9.31
CA TYR A 348 -1.89 -3.95 9.10
C TYR A 348 -2.85 -3.72 10.28
N GLN A 349 -3.37 -2.51 10.37
CA GLN A 349 -4.44 -2.12 11.27
C GLN A 349 -5.47 -1.24 10.55
N MET A 350 -6.71 -1.26 11.02
CA MET A 350 -7.78 -0.40 10.54
C MET A 350 -8.73 -0.10 11.68
N ARG A 351 -9.29 1.12 11.71
CA ARG A 351 -10.33 1.52 12.65
C ARG A 351 -11.55 2.03 11.90
N LYS A 352 -12.73 1.69 12.41
CA LYS A 352 -14.00 2.35 12.09
C LYS A 352 -14.62 2.86 13.38
N SER A 353 -15.26 4.02 13.31
CA SER A 353 -15.90 4.64 14.47
C SER A 353 -17.27 5.21 14.13
N VAL A 354 -18.17 5.26 15.11
CA VAL A 354 -19.49 5.88 14.99
C VAL A 354 -19.80 6.69 16.26
N GLU A 355 -20.53 7.79 16.13
CA GLU A 355 -21.09 8.50 17.28
C GLU A 355 -22.40 7.84 17.73
N THR A 356 -22.53 7.59 19.03
CA THR A 356 -23.70 6.96 19.64
C THR A 356 -24.01 7.59 21.00
N GLN A 357 -25.22 7.36 21.50
CA GLN A 357 -25.68 7.86 22.80
C GLN A 357 -25.33 6.89 23.93
N GLU A 358 -25.32 7.38 25.18
CA GLU A 358 -25.02 6.55 26.36
C GLU A 358 -26.09 5.48 26.66
N ASP A 359 -27.29 5.56 26.10
CA ASP A 359 -28.41 4.64 26.28
C ASP A 359 -28.48 3.53 25.22
N GLU A 360 -27.78 3.66 24.09
CA GLU A 360 -27.78 2.68 22.99
C GLU A 360 -26.76 1.51 23.15
N LYS A 361 -26.30 1.27 24.40
CA LYS A 361 -25.12 0.46 24.77
C LYS A 361 -25.03 -0.96 24.23
N THR A 362 -26.14 -1.61 23.88
CA THR A 362 -26.20 -3.05 23.56
C THR A 362 -26.56 -3.37 22.11
N ASN A 363 -26.70 -2.35 21.26
CA ASN A 363 -27.12 -2.56 19.87
C ASN A 363 -25.95 -2.69 18.90
N TYR A 364 -24.71 -2.44 19.34
CA TYR A 364 -23.56 -2.38 18.44
C TYR A 364 -22.64 -3.60 18.57
N ASP A 365 -22.28 -4.16 17.41
CA ASP A 365 -21.21 -5.15 17.31
C ASP A 365 -20.20 -4.74 16.24
N CYS A 366 -18.96 -5.20 16.43
CA CYS A 366 -17.94 -5.09 15.41
C CYS A 366 -17.80 -6.41 14.66
N PHE A 367 -17.86 -6.32 13.34
CA PHE A 367 -17.68 -7.43 12.43
C PHE A 367 -16.32 -7.33 11.73
N VAL A 368 -15.55 -8.43 11.78
CA VAL A 368 -14.27 -8.56 11.08
C VAL A 368 -14.22 -9.86 10.31
N SER A 369 -13.94 -9.75 9.01
CA SER A 369 -13.67 -10.89 8.13
C SER A 369 -12.34 -10.68 7.41
N HIS A 370 -11.52 -11.73 7.39
CA HIS A 370 -10.17 -11.73 6.85
C HIS A 370 -9.79 -13.15 6.43
N ARG A 371 -9.04 -13.31 5.34
CA ARG A 371 -8.75 -14.63 4.74
C ARG A 371 -8.02 -15.62 5.64
N THR A 372 -7.27 -15.11 6.63
CA THR A 372 -6.59 -15.98 7.60
C THR A 372 -7.50 -16.53 8.68
N LEU A 373 -8.77 -16.07 8.74
CA LEU A 373 -9.74 -16.54 9.71
C LEU A 373 -10.56 -17.71 9.14
N LYS A 374 -10.76 -18.74 9.97
CA LYS A 374 -11.69 -19.83 9.65
C LYS A 374 -13.15 -19.38 9.71
N GLU A 375 -13.44 -18.47 10.65
CA GLU A 375 -14.76 -17.91 10.91
C GLU A 375 -14.62 -16.42 11.20
N THR A 376 -15.63 -15.64 10.84
CA THR A 376 -15.64 -14.19 11.07
C THR A 376 -15.67 -13.89 12.56
N ILE A 377 -14.95 -12.83 12.98
CA ILE A 377 -14.97 -12.38 14.36
C ILE A 377 -16.09 -11.36 14.54
N ILE A 378 -16.94 -11.58 15.54
CA ILE A 378 -17.98 -10.64 15.96
C ILE A 378 -17.75 -10.30 17.43
N VAL A 379 -17.47 -9.03 17.73
CA VAL A 379 -17.26 -8.53 19.10
C VAL A 379 -18.35 -7.53 19.44
N THR A 380 -19.26 -7.92 20.33
CA THR A 380 -20.29 -7.02 20.87
C THR A 380 -19.67 -5.98 21.80
N TRP A 381 -20.10 -4.73 21.69
CA TRP A 381 -19.69 -3.71 22.65
C TRP A 381 -20.30 -4.00 24.03
N ASP A 382 -19.48 -3.95 25.09
CA ASP A 382 -19.88 -4.27 26.46
C ASP A 382 -20.57 -3.11 27.20
N GLY A 383 -20.85 -2.00 26.50
CA GLY A 383 -21.48 -0.80 27.03
C GLY A 383 -20.58 0.04 27.95
N LYS A 384 -19.31 -0.34 28.14
CA LYS A 384 -18.36 0.42 28.95
C LYS A 384 -17.62 1.44 28.08
N TYR A 385 -17.33 2.60 28.69
CA TYR A 385 -16.48 3.63 28.10
C TYR A 385 -15.35 3.96 29.06
N SER A 386 -14.14 4.18 28.53
CA SER A 386 -13.02 4.61 29.36
C SER A 386 -13.11 6.13 29.59
N PRO A 387 -13.11 6.62 30.84
CA PRO A 387 -13.04 8.04 31.14
C PRO A 387 -11.65 8.64 30.84
N VAL A 388 -10.68 7.83 30.42
CA VAL A 388 -9.29 8.25 30.23
C VAL A 388 -9.12 9.01 28.90
N THR A 389 -9.07 10.32 29.02
CA THR A 389 -8.35 11.22 28.11
C THR A 389 -6.88 10.75 28.09
N ILE A 390 -6.41 10.25 26.94
CA ILE A 390 -4.98 9.94 26.73
C ILE A 390 -4.27 11.24 26.40
#